data_AF-A0A3Y6QES8-F1
#
_entry.id   AF-A0A3Y6QES8-F1
#
_cell.length_a   1.000
_cell.length_b   1.000
_cell.length_c   1.000
_cell.angle_alpha   90.00
_cell.angle_beta   90.00
_cell.angle_gamma   90.00
#
_symmetry.space_group_name_H-M   'P 1'
#
loop_
_entity.id
_entity.type
_entity.pdbx_description
1 polymer ?
#
loop_
_entity_poly.entity_id
_entity_poly.type
_entity_poly.pdbx_seq_one_letter_code
_entity_poly.pdbx_strand_id
1 'polypeptide(L)'
;MLNLNTWNLFTLPLNGGAAETAPDDLRLLAAVGDEARNDYLRGVSAIGNLIFWACDNPNYTDHKADLPALGAFLKHTADMARAAEFMAGHLDSLAGDKEGGE
;
A
#
# COMPACT_ATOMS: atom_id res chain seq x y z
N MET A 1 12.45 13.70 13.95
CA MET A 1 12.44 13.43 12.50
C MET A 1 11.36 12.40 12.27
N LEU A 2 10.36 12.69 11.43
CA LEU A 2 9.30 11.75 11.09
C LEU A 2 9.92 10.53 10.37
N ASN A 3 9.56 9.31 10.78
CA ASN A 3 9.99 8.11 10.09
C ASN A 3 9.04 7.85 8.91
N LEU A 4 9.56 7.92 7.68
CA LEU A 4 8.76 7.78 6.46
C LEU A 4 8.61 6.30 6.12
N ASN A 5 7.47 5.72 6.49
CA ASN A 5 7.15 4.33 6.18
C ASN A 5 5.63 4.11 6.12
N THR A 6 5.22 2.98 5.57
CA THR A 6 3.81 2.60 5.45
C THR A 6 3.11 2.47 6.80
N TRP A 7 3.82 2.07 7.87
CA TRP A 7 3.22 2.03 9.20
C TRP A 7 2.74 3.41 9.65
N ASN A 8 3.58 4.43 9.50
CA ASN A 8 3.24 5.80 9.85
C ASN A 8 2.20 6.39 8.90
N LEU A 9 2.24 6.07 7.60
CA LEU A 9 1.17 6.39 6.67
C LEU A 9 -0.21 5.94 7.21
N PHE A 10 -0.29 4.70 7.70
CA PHE A 10 -1.55 4.14 8.21
C PHE A 10 -1.95 4.65 9.59
N THR A 11 -0.99 4.91 10.47
CA THR A 11 -1.27 5.10 11.91
C THR A 11 -1.18 6.54 12.39
N LEU A 12 -0.41 7.41 11.71
CA LEU A 12 -0.20 8.80 12.14
C LEU A 12 -1.50 9.63 12.22
N PRO A 13 -2.47 9.50 11.29
CA PRO A 13 -3.74 10.21 11.45
C PRO A 13 -4.60 9.62 12.57
N LEU A 14 -4.55 8.30 12.75
CA LEU A 14 -5.41 7.57 13.69
C LEU A 14 -4.99 7.77 15.15
N ASN A 15 -3.72 8.07 15.39
CA ASN A 15 -3.19 8.33 16.73
C ASN A 15 -3.11 9.83 17.08
N GLY A 16 -3.63 10.71 16.22
CA GLY A 16 -3.62 12.16 16.42
C GLY A 16 -2.29 12.85 16.08
N GLY A 17 -1.23 12.09 15.74
CA GLY A 17 0.09 12.64 15.42
C GLY A 17 0.09 13.54 14.18
N ALA A 18 -0.89 13.39 13.30
CA ALA A 18 -1.04 14.26 12.13
C ALA A 18 -1.25 15.74 12.52
N ALA A 19 -1.88 16.03 13.67
CA ALA A 19 -2.12 17.41 14.13
C ALA A 19 -0.82 18.17 14.44
N GLU A 20 0.20 17.47 14.93
CA GLU A 20 1.50 18.03 15.32
C GLU A 20 2.56 17.96 14.20
N THR A 21 2.25 17.30 13.09
CA THR A 21 3.18 17.09 11.98
C THR A 21 3.12 18.25 10.97
N ALA A 22 4.28 18.73 10.51
CA ALA A 22 4.35 19.82 9.53
C ALA A 22 3.70 19.41 8.18
N PRO A 23 3.11 20.35 7.41
CA PRO A 23 2.49 20.04 6.12
C PRO A 23 3.44 19.31 5.13
N ASP A 24 4.69 19.75 5.03
CA ASP A 24 5.69 19.11 4.16
C ASP A 24 5.98 17.66 4.57
N ASP A 25 6.05 17.39 5.87
CA ASP A 25 6.25 16.03 6.40
C ASP A 25 5.04 15.13 6.11
N LEU A 26 3.82 15.68 6.15
CA LEU A 26 2.61 14.95 5.76
C LEU A 26 2.62 14.59 4.27
N ARG A 27 3.09 15.49 3.40
CA ARG A 27 3.23 15.20 1.96
C ARG A 27 4.31 14.18 1.65
N LEU A 28 5.45 14.25 2.33
CA LEU A 28 6.47 13.21 2.23
C LEU A 28 5.91 11.86 2.63
N LEU A 29 5.07 11.81 3.66
CA LEU A 29 4.42 10.58 4.07
C LEU A 29 3.30 10.14 3.10
N ALA A 30 2.59 11.06 2.44
CA ALA A 30 1.66 10.75 1.36
C ALA A 30 2.38 10.09 0.17
N ALA A 31 3.56 10.60 -0.22
CA ALA A 31 4.38 10.03 -1.28
C ALA A 31 4.82 8.57 -0.98
N VAL A 32 5.01 8.21 0.30
CA VAL A 32 5.25 6.81 0.71
C VAL A 32 4.04 5.92 0.36
N GLY A 33 2.82 6.45 0.46
CA GLY A 33 1.62 5.72 0.06
C GLY A 33 1.51 5.47 -1.44
N ASP A 34 1.91 6.44 -2.26
CA ASP A 34 2.00 6.28 -3.72
C ASP A 34 3.05 5.22 -4.11
N GLU A 35 4.21 5.25 -3.46
CA GLU A 35 5.25 4.24 -3.65
C GLU A 35 4.76 2.85 -3.24
N ALA A 36 4.17 2.72 -2.05
CA ALA A 36 3.63 1.46 -1.56
C ALA A 36 2.53 0.90 -2.47
N ARG A 37 1.62 1.76 -2.95
CA ARG A 37 0.59 1.38 -3.93
C ARG A 37 1.23 0.83 -5.20
N ASN A 38 2.24 1.51 -5.74
CA ASN A 38 2.95 1.06 -6.93
C ASN A 38 3.64 -0.29 -6.71
N ASP A 39 4.25 -0.50 -5.56
CA ASP A 39 4.92 -1.75 -5.22
C ASP A 39 3.93 -2.91 -5.02
N TYR A 40 2.75 -2.65 -4.43
CA TYR A 40 1.67 -3.64 -4.40
C TYR A 40 1.23 -4.03 -5.81
N LEU A 41 1.01 -3.06 -6.71
CA LEU A 41 0.60 -3.33 -8.10
C LEU A 41 1.68 -4.11 -8.88
N ARG A 42 2.95 -3.76 -8.69
CA ARG A 42 4.10 -4.50 -9.26
C ARG A 42 4.16 -5.93 -8.73
N GLY A 43 4.02 -6.10 -7.41
CA GLY A 43 4.02 -7.42 -6.76
C GLY A 43 2.89 -8.31 -7.27
N VAL A 44 1.66 -7.78 -7.37
CA VAL A 44 0.51 -8.50 -7.93
C VAL A 44 0.78 -8.93 -9.38
N SER A 45 1.37 -8.05 -10.19
CA SER A 45 1.72 -8.35 -11.58
C SER A 45 2.78 -9.46 -11.67
N ALA A 46 3.81 -9.41 -10.84
CA ALA A 46 4.85 -10.43 -10.78
C ALA A 46 4.29 -11.80 -10.33
N ILE A 47 3.39 -11.81 -9.34
CA ILE A 47 2.68 -13.02 -8.90
C ILE A 47 1.86 -13.61 -10.06
N GLY A 48 1.12 -12.77 -10.78
CA GLY A 48 0.37 -13.21 -11.96
C GLY A 48 1.25 -13.90 -13.01
N ASN A 49 2.41 -13.32 -13.32
CA ASN A 49 3.38 -13.92 -14.24
C ASN A 49 3.94 -15.26 -13.72
N LEU A 50 4.30 -15.33 -12.43
CA LEU A 50 4.78 -16.57 -11.83
C LEU A 50 3.73 -17.69 -11.88
N ILE A 51 2.47 -17.37 -11.56
CA ILE A 51 1.36 -18.33 -11.63
C ILE A 51 1.17 -18.82 -13.07
N PHE A 52 1.22 -17.92 -14.06
CA PHE A 52 1.11 -18.29 -15.47
C PHE A 52 2.13 -19.37 -15.86
N TRP A 53 3.41 -19.14 -15.55
CA TRP A 53 4.46 -20.12 -15.87
C TRP A 53 4.39 -21.39 -15.00
N ALA A 54 3.96 -21.27 -13.74
CA ALA A 54 3.78 -22.42 -12.86
C ALA A 54 2.66 -23.35 -13.36
N CYS A 55 1.55 -22.80 -13.87
CA CYS A 55 0.47 -23.57 -14.47
C CYS A 55 0.86 -24.25 -15.79
N ASP A 56 1.80 -23.68 -16.54
CA ASP A 56 2.33 -24.27 -17.78
C ASP A 56 3.41 -25.34 -17.52
N ASN A 57 3.91 -25.45 -16.28
CA ASN A 57 4.92 -26.44 -15.92
C ASN A 57 4.29 -27.80 -15.60
N PRO A 58 4.47 -28.84 -16.44
CA PRO A 58 3.88 -30.17 -16.20
C PRO A 58 4.44 -30.87 -14.96
N ASN A 59 5.59 -30.44 -14.44
CA ASN A 59 6.22 -31.01 -13.25
C ASN A 59 5.77 -30.34 -11.94
N TYR A 60 4.96 -29.26 -12.02
CA TYR A 60 4.47 -28.57 -10.83
C TYR A 60 3.10 -29.11 -10.40
N THR A 61 3.13 -30.12 -9.53
CA THR A 61 1.95 -30.86 -9.09
C THR A 61 1.16 -30.18 -7.95
N ASP A 62 1.76 -29.18 -7.30
CA ASP A 62 1.21 -28.59 -6.07
C ASP A 62 0.19 -27.47 -6.33
N HIS A 63 -0.08 -27.16 -7.60
CA HIS A 63 -1.04 -26.13 -8.03
C HIS A 63 -2.43 -26.26 -7.36
N LYS A 64 -2.86 -27.48 -6.98
CA LYS A 64 -4.15 -27.72 -6.31
C LYS A 64 -4.23 -27.10 -4.91
N ALA A 65 -3.11 -27.00 -4.20
CA ALA A 65 -3.04 -26.38 -2.87
C ALA A 65 -2.68 -24.90 -2.95
N ASP A 66 -1.74 -24.55 -3.84
CA ASP A 66 -1.15 -23.22 -3.89
C ASP A 66 -2.07 -22.18 -4.55
N LEU A 67 -2.84 -22.55 -5.58
CA LEU A 67 -3.74 -21.61 -6.25
C LEU A 67 -4.86 -21.09 -5.34
N PRO A 68 -5.55 -21.92 -4.53
CA PRO A 68 -6.50 -21.42 -3.53
C PRO A 68 -5.86 -20.49 -2.48
N ALA A 69 -4.67 -20.83 -1.97
CA ALA A 69 -3.95 -20.01 -0.99
C ALA A 69 -3.55 -18.65 -1.58
N LEU A 70 -3.02 -18.63 -2.80
CA LEU A 70 -2.73 -17.41 -3.57
C LEU A 70 -4.00 -16.60 -3.85
N GLY A 71 -5.10 -17.25 -4.21
CA GLY A 71 -6.39 -16.59 -4.41
C GLY A 71 -6.89 -15.90 -3.14
N ALA A 72 -6.73 -16.53 -1.96
CA ALA A 72 -7.07 -15.91 -0.67
C ALA A 72 -6.15 -14.71 -0.36
N PHE A 73 -4.84 -14.84 -0.59
CA PHE A 73 -3.89 -13.74 -0.42
C PHE A 73 -4.23 -12.53 -1.31
N LEU A 74 -4.44 -12.75 -2.61
CA LEU A 74 -4.69 -11.68 -3.58
C LEU A 74 -5.97 -10.87 -3.29
N LYS A 75 -6.99 -11.51 -2.71
CA LYS A 75 -8.21 -10.80 -2.25
C LYS A 75 -7.87 -9.69 -1.26
N HIS A 76 -6.92 -9.91 -0.35
CA HIS A 76 -6.52 -8.92 0.64
C HIS A 76 -5.48 -7.93 0.10
N THR A 77 -4.60 -8.36 -0.82
CA THR A 77 -3.57 -7.47 -1.39
C THR A 77 -4.17 -6.31 -2.18
N ALA A 78 -5.26 -6.53 -2.91
CA ALA A 78 -5.96 -5.46 -3.62
C ALA A 78 -6.50 -4.38 -2.66
N ASP A 79 -6.97 -4.80 -1.48
CA ASP A 79 -7.46 -3.87 -0.46
C ASP A 79 -6.32 -3.11 0.22
N MET A 80 -5.15 -3.73 0.39
CA MET A 80 -3.96 -3.03 0.90
C MET A 80 -3.48 -1.92 -0.04
N ALA A 81 -3.49 -2.15 -1.36
CA ALA A 81 -3.15 -1.12 -2.35
C ALA A 81 -4.12 0.07 -2.28
N ARG A 82 -5.43 -0.19 -2.16
CA ARG A 82 -6.46 0.84 -1.98
C ARG A 82 -6.31 1.59 -0.66
N ALA A 83 -5.96 0.88 0.42
CA ALA A 83 -5.73 1.50 1.71
C ALA A 83 -4.53 2.47 1.67
N ALA A 84 -3.45 2.08 1.01
CA ALA A 84 -2.28 2.96 0.83
C ALA A 84 -2.66 4.22 0.03
N GLU A 85 -3.40 4.07 -1.07
CA GLU A 85 -3.92 5.18 -1.88
C GLU A 85 -4.81 6.12 -1.06
N PHE A 86 -5.77 5.55 -0.32
CA PHE A 86 -6.68 6.31 0.53
C PHE A 86 -5.93 7.13 1.58
N MET A 87 -4.99 6.50 2.28
CA MET A 87 -4.22 7.18 3.33
C MET A 87 -3.29 8.26 2.77
N ALA A 88 -2.72 8.04 1.58
CA ALA A 88 -1.93 9.05 0.90
C ALA A 88 -2.77 10.30 0.62
N GLY A 89 -3.94 10.13 0.00
CA GLY A 89 -4.87 11.22 -0.27
C GLY A 89 -5.37 11.91 1.01
N HIS A 90 -5.59 11.14 2.07
CA HIS A 90 -5.99 11.71 3.37
C HIS A 90 -4.89 12.60 3.96
N LEU A 91 -3.64 12.16 3.95
CA LEU A 91 -2.51 12.96 4.44
C LEU A 91 -2.27 14.23 3.62
N ASP A 92 -2.39 14.13 2.29
CA ASP A 92 -2.26 15.31 1.41
C ASP A 92 -3.38 16.32 1.67
N SER A 93 -4.61 15.85 1.88
CA SER A 93 -5.73 16.71 2.30
C SER A 93 -5.44 17.40 3.64
N LEU A 94 -4.93 16.68 4.65
CA LEU A 94 -4.58 17.26 5.95
C LEU A 94 -3.45 18.29 5.83
N ALA A 95 -2.49 18.08 4.94
CA ALA A 95 -1.45 19.06 4.65
C ALA A 95 -2.04 20.35 4.06
N GLY A 96 -2.95 20.21 3.08
CA GLY A 96 -3.64 21.34 2.46
C GLY A 96 -4.49 22.15 3.43
N ASP A 97 -5.23 21.48 4.33
CA ASP A 97 -6.04 22.14 5.36
C ASP A 97 -5.20 23.00 6.31
N LYS A 98 -3.98 22.55 6.62
CA LYS A 98 -3.05 23.28 7.49
C LYS A 98 -2.47 24.54 6.84
N GLU A 99 -2.25 24.50 5.53
CA GLU A 99 -1.72 25.66 4.79
C GLU A 99 -2.81 26.67 4.46
N GLY A 100 -4.05 26.23 4.25
CA GLY A 100 -5.20 27.10 3.98
C GLY A 100 -5.81 27.75 5.23
N GLY A 101 -5.37 27.35 6.42
CA GLY A 101 -5.84 27.84 7.72
C GLY A 101 -4.97 28.93 8.37
N GLU A 102 -3.87 29.34 7.71
CA GLU A 102 -3.05 30.52 8.08
C GLU A 102 -3.61 31.82 7.47
#